data_AF-A0A9P4GEF6-F1
#
_entry.id   AF-A0A9P4GEF6-F1
#
_cell.length_a   1.000
_cell.length_b   1.000
_cell.length_c   1.000
_cell.angle_alpha   90.00
_cell.angle_beta   90.00
_cell.angle_gamma   90.00
#
_symmetry.space_group_name_H-M   'P 1'
#
loop_
_entity.id
_entity.type
_entity.pdbx_description
1 polymer ?
#
loop_
_entity_poly.entity_id
_entity_poly.type
_entity_poly.pdbx_seq_one_letter_code
_entity_poly.pdbx_strand_id
1 'polypeptide(L)'
;MMSRSEDTFQYINSAPSLDSDEQFSTIPQLRRGFFKIIVERLKERNITSPLLTEASLAWCLPTSTDQESIWRLLLEDSLSVPTYMIDALLNLEPSTPNSKVTGPNVIPFYIRSFNIQTADLREILRELLDDGYDLMGRVFLWLQRMDNEDDNAYVILRYCGQTKNRPWDRHVSDTYSTSLSGLFDHFLKKLGQRCCAVLTEALVQVVVDASTELHLPVAQLNLREQVLIAIFGDGVLNLQSGGKDFMGFNDEDQVAFVSIQSDTIRLLQQHARPCSQAMKDGISQYASEVRKYVEANPSTRGDEKRPFTEKVENMIQRQVTPSVLASASAIMVTLGSDIGEKHEDEEDTFFEAGGRAAEAATACYNYFSTWERGLGLPLDVNSTKQLVQHNNLPFVDMFPWFTKNEKDYSAARKLFVNYHPLPAKVVFFILNCRHCNSSKMVHIRT
;
A
#
# COMPACT_ATOMS: atom_id res chain seq x y z
N MET A 1 -20.15 -14.97 -10.26
CA MET A 1 -18.75 -15.44 -10.39
C MET A 1 -18.31 -15.27 -11.83
N MET A 2 -17.61 -14.18 -12.13
CA MET A 2 -16.94 -14.03 -13.42
C MET A 2 -15.68 -14.89 -13.40
N SER A 3 -15.47 -15.72 -14.43
CA SER A 3 -14.21 -16.44 -14.63
C SER A 3 -13.10 -15.42 -14.87
N ARG A 4 -12.33 -15.07 -13.82
CA ARG A 4 -11.03 -14.43 -14.00
C ARG A 4 -10.13 -15.41 -14.76
N SER A 5 -9.43 -14.94 -15.78
CA SER A 5 -8.60 -15.78 -16.64
C SER A 5 -7.49 -16.45 -15.83
N GLU A 6 -7.13 -17.67 -16.21
CA GLU A 6 -6.04 -18.47 -15.62
C GLU A 6 -4.69 -17.73 -15.62
N ASP A 7 -4.55 -16.66 -16.40
CA ASP A 7 -3.32 -15.88 -16.55
C ASP A 7 -2.92 -15.09 -15.29
N THR A 8 -3.87 -14.62 -14.48
CA THR A 8 -3.53 -13.95 -13.20
C THR A 8 -2.95 -14.97 -12.18
N PHE A 9 -3.21 -16.27 -12.37
CA PHE A 9 -2.79 -17.32 -11.45
C PHE A 9 -1.37 -17.84 -11.75
N GLN A 10 -0.84 -17.70 -12.96
CA GLN A 10 0.53 -18.15 -13.27
C GLN A 10 1.61 -17.34 -12.55
N TYR A 11 1.32 -16.09 -12.18
CA TYR A 11 2.31 -15.15 -11.63
C TYR A 11 2.69 -15.37 -10.16
N ILE A 12 1.93 -16.19 -9.42
CA ILE A 12 2.13 -16.33 -7.97
C ILE A 12 2.87 -17.63 -7.61
N ASN A 13 2.94 -18.59 -8.54
CA ASN A 13 3.67 -19.85 -8.36
C ASN A 13 5.16 -19.78 -8.81
N SER A 14 5.67 -18.60 -9.15
CA SER A 14 7.06 -18.39 -9.58
C SER A 14 7.91 -17.70 -8.51
N ALA A 15 7.60 -17.89 -7.23
CA ALA A 15 8.49 -17.40 -6.17
C ALA A 15 9.89 -17.98 -6.40
N PRO A 16 10.96 -17.17 -6.36
CA PRO A 16 12.31 -17.69 -6.54
C PRO A 16 12.57 -18.76 -5.49
N SER A 17 12.72 -20.00 -5.94
CA SER A 17 13.07 -21.15 -5.12
C SER A 17 14.50 -21.57 -5.42
N LEU A 18 15.10 -22.28 -4.48
CA LEU A 18 16.33 -23.00 -4.76
C LEU A 18 15.97 -24.16 -5.69
N ASP A 19 16.85 -24.47 -6.63
CA ASP A 19 16.68 -25.69 -7.42
C ASP A 19 16.65 -26.88 -6.45
N SER A 20 15.63 -27.72 -6.58
CA SER A 20 15.44 -28.90 -5.71
C SER A 20 16.60 -29.88 -5.83
N ASP A 21 17.33 -29.85 -6.95
CA ASP A 21 18.46 -30.74 -7.23
C ASP A 21 19.82 -30.12 -6.86
N GLU A 22 19.89 -28.82 -6.55
CA GLU A 22 21.13 -28.13 -6.22
C GLU A 22 21.51 -28.37 -4.75
N GLN A 23 22.39 -29.34 -4.46
CA GLN A 23 22.90 -29.54 -3.09
C GLN A 23 23.97 -28.50 -2.72
N PHE A 24 23.76 -27.78 -1.61
CA PHE A 24 24.75 -26.81 -1.11
C PHE A 24 25.81 -27.50 -0.23
N SER A 25 26.88 -27.98 -0.86
CA SER A 25 27.96 -28.68 -0.16
C SER A 25 28.79 -27.82 0.81
N THR A 26 28.65 -26.48 0.76
CA THR A 26 29.43 -25.55 1.58
C THR A 26 28.61 -24.34 2.03
N ILE A 27 28.97 -23.77 3.19
CA ILE A 27 28.34 -22.55 3.72
C ILE A 27 28.36 -21.39 2.70
N PRO A 28 29.47 -21.07 1.99
CA PRO A 28 29.47 -19.98 1.01
C PRO A 28 28.52 -20.20 -0.18
N GLN A 29 28.33 -21.45 -0.62
CA GLN A 29 27.36 -21.75 -1.68
C GLN A 29 25.93 -21.53 -1.18
N LEU A 30 25.63 -22.05 0.01
CA LEU A 30 24.33 -21.88 0.67
C LEU A 30 24.00 -20.39 0.84
N ARG A 31 24.92 -19.61 1.44
CA ARG A 31 24.76 -18.16 1.63
C ARG A 31 24.50 -17.43 0.32
N ARG A 32 25.21 -17.77 -0.76
CA ARG A 32 25.04 -17.15 -2.07
C ARG A 32 23.66 -17.45 -2.67
N GLY A 33 23.19 -18.70 -2.58
CA GLY A 33 21.86 -19.09 -3.04
C GLY A 33 20.76 -18.32 -2.30
N PHE A 34 20.84 -18.27 -0.97
CA PHE A 34 19.91 -17.54 -0.11
C PHE A 34 19.92 -16.03 -0.39
N PHE A 35 21.11 -15.44 -0.47
CA PHE A 35 21.27 -14.03 -0.80
C PHE A 35 20.65 -13.69 -2.16
N LYS A 36 20.86 -14.54 -3.18
CA LYS A 36 20.27 -14.36 -4.51
C LYS A 36 18.75 -14.32 -4.45
N ILE A 37 18.11 -15.24 -3.74
CA ILE A 37 16.64 -15.27 -3.60
C ILE A 37 16.10 -14.04 -2.87
N ILE A 38 16.76 -13.61 -1.77
CA ILE A 38 16.38 -12.38 -1.08
C ILE A 38 16.45 -11.18 -2.04
N VAL A 39 17.53 -11.08 -2.83
CA VAL A 39 17.70 -10.00 -3.81
C VAL A 39 16.64 -10.07 -4.92
N GLU A 40 16.29 -11.25 -5.41
CA GLU A 40 15.24 -11.45 -6.42
C GLU A 40 13.87 -11.01 -5.88
N ARG A 41 13.50 -11.45 -4.68
CA ARG A 41 12.25 -11.01 -4.01
C ARG A 41 12.20 -9.50 -3.76
N LEU A 42 13.33 -8.88 -3.45
CA LEU A 42 13.41 -7.42 -3.30
C LEU A 42 13.25 -6.72 -4.66
N LYS A 43 13.84 -7.25 -5.73
CA LYS A 43 13.70 -6.72 -7.09
C LYS A 43 12.26 -6.81 -7.60
N GLU A 44 11.57 -7.92 -7.35
CA GLU A 44 10.14 -8.08 -7.67
C GLU A 44 9.26 -6.99 -7.00
N ARG A 45 9.74 -6.44 -5.88
CA ARG A 45 9.09 -5.34 -5.15
C ARG A 45 9.64 -3.96 -5.52
N ASN A 46 10.43 -3.86 -6.59
CA ASN A 46 11.11 -2.65 -7.04
C ASN A 46 12.06 -2.05 -5.98
N ILE A 47 12.58 -2.87 -5.06
CA ILE A 47 13.56 -2.46 -4.04
C ILE A 47 14.96 -2.79 -4.56
N THR A 48 15.64 -1.78 -5.06
CA THR A 48 17.06 -1.86 -5.42
C THR A 48 17.88 -0.97 -4.50
N SER A 49 19.06 -1.44 -4.09
CA SER A 49 19.94 -0.65 -3.24
C SER A 49 21.40 -1.08 -3.43
N PRO A 50 22.34 -0.12 -3.51
CA PRO A 50 23.77 -0.43 -3.53
C PRO A 50 24.25 -1.06 -2.21
N LEU A 51 23.43 -1.00 -1.15
CA LEU A 51 23.71 -1.57 0.16
C LEU A 51 23.30 -3.04 0.27
N LEU A 52 22.68 -3.62 -0.76
CA LEU A 52 22.38 -5.06 -0.81
C LEU A 52 23.65 -5.83 -1.15
N THR A 53 24.40 -6.21 -0.12
CA THR A 53 25.62 -6.99 -0.22
C THR A 53 25.53 -8.17 0.75
N GLU A 54 26.23 -9.26 0.47
CA GLU A 54 26.23 -10.41 1.39
C GLU A 54 26.74 -10.02 2.80
N ALA A 55 27.70 -9.10 2.87
CA ALA A 55 28.26 -8.61 4.13
C ALA A 55 27.24 -7.81 4.95
N SER A 56 26.44 -6.94 4.32
CA SER A 56 25.42 -6.15 5.01
C SER A 56 24.21 -6.97 5.48
N LEU A 57 24.00 -8.14 4.87
CA LEU A 57 22.93 -9.08 5.22
C LEU A 57 23.45 -10.29 6.03
N ALA A 58 24.69 -10.27 6.49
CA ALA A 58 25.29 -11.44 7.15
C ALA A 58 24.50 -11.92 8.38
N TRP A 59 23.76 -11.01 9.03
CA TRP A 59 22.87 -11.27 10.19
C TRP A 59 21.64 -12.13 9.85
N CYS A 60 21.26 -12.26 8.59
CA CYS A 60 20.13 -13.07 8.13
C CYS A 60 20.49 -14.08 7.05
N LEU A 61 21.76 -14.48 7.00
CA LEU A 61 22.24 -15.49 6.06
C LEU A 61 22.72 -16.74 6.81
N PRO A 62 22.62 -17.93 6.18
CA PRO A 62 23.07 -19.19 6.76
C PRO A 62 24.49 -19.12 7.33
N THR A 63 24.67 -19.67 8.53
CA THR A 63 25.96 -19.77 9.24
C THR A 63 26.44 -21.21 9.37
N SER A 64 25.55 -22.18 9.14
CA SER A 64 25.85 -23.62 9.10
C SER A 64 25.05 -24.30 7.98
N THR A 65 25.60 -25.39 7.43
CA THR A 65 24.90 -26.30 6.51
C THR A 65 23.92 -27.22 7.23
N ASP A 66 24.04 -27.41 8.55
CA ASP A 66 23.18 -28.30 9.33
C ASP A 66 21.72 -27.85 9.35
N GLN A 67 21.48 -26.57 9.05
CA GLN A 67 20.17 -25.93 9.02
C GLN A 67 19.65 -25.70 7.59
N GLU A 68 20.32 -26.26 6.56
CA GLU A 68 19.93 -26.06 5.16
C GLU A 68 18.46 -26.39 4.90
N SER A 69 17.95 -27.49 5.46
CA SER A 69 16.56 -27.91 5.27
C SER A 69 15.54 -26.91 5.84
N ILE A 70 15.84 -26.31 6.99
CA ILE A 70 14.97 -25.30 7.62
C ILE A 70 15.00 -24.01 6.80
N TRP A 71 16.20 -23.60 6.37
CA TRP A 71 16.41 -22.47 5.49
C TRP A 71 15.64 -22.64 4.16
N ARG A 72 15.69 -23.82 3.54
CA ARG A 72 14.92 -24.13 2.32
C ARG A 72 13.43 -24.05 2.57
N LEU A 73 12.95 -24.71 3.62
CA LEU A 73 11.54 -24.68 4.00
C LEU A 73 11.06 -23.24 4.24
N LEU A 74 11.88 -22.38 4.83
CA LEU A 74 11.54 -20.96 5.02
C LEU A 74 11.35 -20.21 3.70
N LEU A 75 12.14 -20.53 2.67
CA LEU A 75 11.98 -19.90 1.36
C LEU A 75 10.79 -20.48 0.60
N GLU A 76 10.65 -21.80 0.57
CA GLU A 76 9.62 -22.50 -0.21
C GLU A 76 8.24 -22.38 0.44
N ASP A 77 8.19 -22.53 1.77
CA ASP A 77 6.96 -22.60 2.54
C ASP A 77 7.11 -21.99 3.94
N SER A 78 7.24 -20.67 3.97
CA SER A 78 7.32 -19.89 5.21
C SER A 78 6.12 -20.06 6.16
N LEU A 79 4.91 -20.37 5.66
CA LEU A 79 3.70 -20.53 6.50
C LEU A 79 3.76 -21.81 7.35
N SER A 80 4.46 -22.84 6.88
CA SER A 80 4.63 -24.10 7.60
C SER A 80 5.78 -24.09 8.60
N VAL A 81 6.70 -23.12 8.52
CA VAL A 81 7.85 -23.08 9.43
C VAL A 81 7.40 -22.72 10.85
N PRO A 82 7.63 -23.55 11.87
CA PRO A 82 7.35 -23.20 13.26
C PRO A 82 8.27 -22.11 13.81
N THR A 83 7.82 -21.37 14.83
CA THR A 83 8.64 -20.32 15.46
C THR A 83 9.97 -20.85 16.02
N TYR A 84 9.97 -22.03 16.66
CA TYR A 84 11.20 -22.62 17.21
C TYR A 84 12.24 -22.94 16.13
N MET A 85 11.83 -23.17 14.88
CA MET A 85 12.75 -23.35 13.77
C MET A 85 13.38 -22.02 13.35
N ILE A 86 12.61 -20.93 13.37
CA ILE A 86 13.14 -19.58 13.11
C ILE A 86 14.12 -19.17 14.20
N ASP A 87 13.87 -19.50 15.47
CA ASP A 87 14.79 -19.26 16.59
C ASP A 87 16.16 -19.92 16.37
N ALA A 88 16.20 -21.02 15.61
CA ALA A 88 17.45 -21.67 15.24
C ALA A 88 18.19 -20.94 14.10
N LEU A 89 17.46 -20.24 13.22
CA LEU A 89 18.02 -19.54 12.05
C LEU A 89 18.43 -18.10 12.35
N LEU A 90 17.65 -17.42 13.20
CA LEU A 90 17.81 -16.02 13.56
C LEU A 90 18.00 -15.92 15.07
N ASN A 91 18.88 -15.03 15.51
CA ASN A 91 19.03 -14.73 16.93
C ASN A 91 17.80 -13.97 17.46
N LEU A 92 16.83 -14.72 18.01
CA LEU A 92 15.54 -14.21 18.45
C LEU A 92 15.45 -14.12 19.99
N GLU A 93 15.00 -12.97 20.48
CA GLU A 93 14.71 -12.75 21.90
C GLU A 93 13.23 -12.41 22.14
N PRO A 94 12.53 -13.07 23.08
CA PRO A 94 11.14 -12.73 23.40
C PRO A 94 10.97 -11.29 23.89
N SER A 95 10.04 -10.56 23.28
CA SER A 95 9.55 -9.26 23.74
C SER A 95 8.21 -9.45 24.44
N THR A 96 8.16 -9.21 25.74
CA THR A 96 7.02 -9.43 26.62
C THR A 96 6.68 -8.13 27.37
N PRO A 97 5.55 -8.06 28.12
CA PRO A 97 5.26 -6.91 28.98
C PRO A 97 6.35 -6.61 30.02
N ASN A 98 7.22 -7.59 30.31
CA ASN A 98 8.29 -7.48 31.31
C ASN A 98 9.68 -7.34 30.68
N SER A 99 9.81 -7.43 29.36
CA SER A 99 11.10 -7.25 28.68
C SER A 99 11.58 -5.81 28.85
N LYS A 100 12.90 -5.61 28.85
CA LYS A 100 13.51 -4.28 29.01
C LYS A 100 13.00 -3.31 27.95
N VAL A 101 12.71 -2.07 28.35
CA VAL A 101 12.39 -1.00 27.40
C VAL A 101 13.60 -0.76 26.50
N THR A 102 13.34 -0.66 25.20
CA THR A 102 14.34 -0.33 24.20
C THR A 102 15.08 0.95 24.60
N GLY A 103 16.42 0.92 24.56
CA GLY A 103 17.22 2.12 24.83
C GLY A 103 16.90 3.23 23.81
N PRO A 104 17.03 4.51 24.19
CA PRO A 104 16.61 5.63 23.33
C PRO A 104 17.34 5.70 21.97
N ASN A 105 18.48 5.02 21.87
CA ASN A 105 19.32 5.00 20.67
C ASN A 105 19.30 3.64 19.95
N VAL A 106 18.32 2.76 20.21
CA VAL A 106 18.23 1.44 19.56
C VAL A 106 16.93 1.33 18.78
N ILE A 107 17.03 0.82 17.55
CA ILE A 107 15.89 0.45 16.72
C ILE A 107 15.83 -1.08 16.67
N PRO A 108 14.95 -1.71 17.46
CA PRO A 108 14.68 -3.13 17.37
C PRO A 108 13.91 -3.42 16.09
N PHE A 109 14.38 -4.46 15.39
CA PHE A 109 13.59 -5.18 14.39
C PHE A 109 12.94 -6.37 15.08
N TYR A 110 11.71 -6.66 14.71
CA TYR A 110 10.93 -7.69 15.40
C TYR A 110 10.02 -8.46 14.44
N ILE A 111 9.67 -9.66 14.88
CA ILE A 111 8.72 -10.55 14.23
C ILE A 111 7.55 -10.74 15.20
N ARG A 112 6.32 -10.70 14.67
CA ARG A 112 5.13 -11.22 15.34
C ARG A 112 4.73 -12.50 14.64
N SER A 113 4.52 -13.58 15.39
CA SER A 113 4.08 -14.86 14.84
C SER A 113 2.68 -15.18 15.35
N PHE A 114 1.74 -15.37 14.44
CA PHE A 114 0.35 -15.72 14.71
C PHE A 114 0.14 -17.18 14.30
N ASN A 115 0.01 -18.07 15.27
CA ASN A 115 -0.25 -19.49 15.03
C ASN A 115 -1.76 -19.73 14.94
N ILE A 116 -2.27 -19.99 13.73
CA ILE A 116 -3.71 -19.98 13.43
C ILE A 116 -4.09 -21.34 12.85
N GLN A 117 -5.25 -21.88 13.23
CA GLN A 117 -5.80 -23.05 12.57
C GLN A 117 -6.20 -22.72 11.13
N THR A 118 -5.97 -23.64 10.21
CA THR A 118 -6.32 -23.48 8.78
C THR A 118 -7.77 -23.04 8.60
N ALA A 119 -8.72 -23.68 9.31
CA ALA A 119 -10.14 -23.34 9.22
C ALA A 119 -10.42 -21.87 9.58
N ASP A 120 -9.82 -21.41 10.67
CA ASP A 120 -9.96 -20.03 11.15
C ASP A 120 -9.35 -19.03 10.18
N LEU A 121 -8.14 -19.32 9.68
CA LEU A 121 -7.49 -18.44 8.70
C LEU A 121 -8.31 -18.35 7.41
N ARG A 122 -8.85 -19.47 6.93
CA ARG A 122 -9.69 -19.51 5.73
C ARG A 122 -10.88 -18.56 5.84
N GLU A 123 -11.56 -18.55 6.98
CA GLU A 123 -12.68 -17.66 7.24
C GLU A 123 -12.25 -16.19 7.33
N ILE A 124 -11.15 -15.90 8.02
CA ILE A 124 -10.58 -14.53 8.09
C ILE A 124 -10.26 -14.01 6.68
N LEU A 125 -9.66 -14.85 5.82
CA LEU A 125 -9.31 -14.46 4.45
C LEU A 125 -10.55 -14.20 3.60
N ARG A 126 -11.61 -15.00 3.74
CA ARG A 126 -12.91 -14.76 3.06
C ARG A 126 -13.51 -13.41 3.46
N GLU A 127 -13.50 -13.09 4.76
CA GLU A 127 -13.97 -11.79 5.23
C GLU A 127 -13.13 -10.62 4.73
N LEU A 128 -11.81 -10.80 4.59
CA LEU A 128 -10.95 -9.78 3.99
C LEU A 128 -11.30 -9.56 2.51
N LEU A 129 -11.59 -10.64 1.76
CA LEU A 129 -12.07 -10.51 0.37
C LEU A 129 -13.40 -9.74 0.30
N ASP A 130 -14.35 -10.06 1.18
CA ASP A 130 -15.63 -9.36 1.27
C ASP A 130 -15.47 -7.88 1.66
N ASP A 131 -14.46 -7.57 2.48
CA ASP A 131 -14.06 -6.21 2.84
C ASP A 131 -13.31 -5.48 1.71
N GLY A 132 -13.16 -6.08 0.53
CA GLY A 132 -12.57 -5.47 -0.68
C GLY A 132 -11.05 -5.57 -0.77
N TYR A 133 -10.46 -6.57 -0.11
CA TYR A 133 -9.04 -6.94 -0.31
C TYR A 133 -8.86 -7.95 -1.45
N ASP A 134 -9.84 -8.06 -2.35
CA ASP A 134 -9.88 -8.94 -3.53
C ASP A 134 -8.97 -8.50 -4.70
N LEU A 135 -8.23 -7.41 -4.51
CA LEU A 135 -7.15 -6.99 -5.39
C LEU A 135 -5.77 -7.40 -4.84
N MET A 136 -5.69 -7.92 -3.62
CA MET A 136 -4.45 -8.41 -3.04
C MET A 136 -4.27 -9.88 -3.42
N GLY A 137 -3.50 -10.15 -4.48
CA GLY A 137 -3.26 -11.51 -5.00
C GLY A 137 -2.84 -12.52 -3.92
N ARG A 138 -2.13 -12.07 -2.89
CA ARG A 138 -1.72 -12.91 -1.75
C ARG A 138 -2.88 -13.43 -0.89
N VAL A 139 -3.95 -12.66 -0.71
CA VAL A 139 -5.12 -13.14 0.04
C VAL A 139 -5.74 -14.35 -0.67
N PHE A 140 -5.77 -14.33 -2.01
CA PHE A 140 -6.17 -15.49 -2.80
C PHE A 140 -5.19 -16.64 -2.70
N LEU A 141 -3.88 -16.38 -2.78
CA LEU A 141 -2.86 -17.42 -2.66
C LEU A 141 -3.00 -18.17 -1.33
N TRP A 142 -3.11 -17.41 -0.23
CA TRP A 142 -3.31 -18.00 1.09
C TRP A 142 -4.61 -18.78 1.16
N LEU A 143 -5.71 -18.22 0.62
CA LEU A 143 -7.01 -18.91 0.64
C LEU A 143 -6.97 -20.20 -0.16
N GLN A 144 -6.43 -20.18 -1.38
CA GLN A 144 -6.25 -21.35 -2.23
C GLN A 144 -5.40 -22.42 -1.54
N ARG A 145 -4.35 -22.00 -0.85
CA ARG A 145 -3.54 -22.93 -0.06
C ARG A 145 -4.36 -23.54 1.09
N MET A 146 -5.07 -22.72 1.87
CA MET A 146 -5.90 -23.20 2.97
C MET A 146 -7.01 -24.14 2.48
N ASP A 147 -7.53 -23.96 1.27
CA ASP A 147 -8.52 -24.86 0.65
C ASP A 147 -7.96 -26.27 0.39
N ASN A 148 -6.63 -26.44 0.34
CA ASN A 148 -5.95 -27.73 0.16
C ASN A 148 -5.35 -28.30 1.45
N GLU A 149 -5.50 -27.61 2.58
CA GLU A 149 -4.89 -27.95 3.86
C GLU A 149 -5.95 -28.48 4.85
N ASP A 150 -5.56 -29.37 5.79
CA ASP A 150 -6.47 -29.88 6.82
C ASP A 150 -6.96 -28.73 7.71
N ASP A 151 -8.27 -28.70 7.99
CA ASP A 151 -8.92 -27.68 8.83
C ASP A 151 -8.29 -27.54 10.22
N ASN A 152 -7.77 -28.64 10.77
CA ASN A 152 -7.14 -28.71 12.09
C ASN A 152 -5.63 -28.49 12.03
N ALA A 153 -5.04 -28.39 10.83
CA ALA A 153 -3.64 -28.02 10.70
C ALA A 153 -3.44 -26.57 11.18
N TYR A 154 -2.19 -26.27 11.55
CA TYR A 154 -1.79 -24.96 12.01
C TYR A 154 -0.82 -24.33 11.02
N VAL A 155 -1.04 -23.06 10.73
CA VAL A 155 -0.19 -22.24 9.87
C VAL A 155 0.24 -20.99 10.61
N ILE A 156 1.41 -20.46 10.25
CA ILE A 156 2.01 -19.33 10.96
C ILE A 156 2.14 -18.14 10.01
N LEU A 157 1.27 -17.16 10.22
CA LEU A 157 1.41 -15.85 9.59
C LEU A 157 2.32 -14.97 10.44
N ARG A 158 3.17 -14.19 9.76
CA ARG A 158 4.12 -13.31 10.42
C ARG A 158 3.90 -11.84 10.08
N TYR A 159 4.30 -10.96 10.98
CA TYR A 159 4.49 -9.55 10.69
C TYR A 159 5.92 -9.17 11.04
N CYS A 160 6.63 -8.53 10.12
CA CYS A 160 8.01 -8.11 10.33
C CYS A 160 8.06 -6.60 10.38
N GLY A 161 8.64 -6.02 11.44
CA GLY A 161 8.66 -4.57 11.57
C GLY A 161 9.84 -4.04 12.35
N GLN A 162 9.89 -2.71 12.46
CA GLN A 162 10.80 -1.99 13.33
C GLN A 162 10.02 -1.03 14.23
N THR A 163 10.59 -0.66 15.37
CA THR A 163 9.97 0.31 16.28
C THR A 163 11.04 1.10 17.03
N LYS A 164 10.68 2.29 17.53
CA LYS A 164 11.52 3.06 18.48
C LYS A 164 11.25 2.67 19.94
N ASN A 165 10.16 1.94 20.18
CA ASN A 165 9.72 1.49 21.50
C ASN A 165 10.08 0.01 21.72
N ARG A 166 9.58 -0.58 22.79
CA ARG A 166 9.61 -2.05 22.95
C ARG A 166 8.67 -2.70 21.92
N PRO A 167 9.10 -3.77 21.21
CA PRO A 167 8.23 -4.47 20.24
C PRO A 167 6.90 -4.93 20.81
N TRP A 168 6.87 -5.43 22.05
CA TRP A 168 5.63 -5.76 22.75
C TRP A 168 4.65 -4.57 22.84
N ASP A 169 5.15 -3.39 23.22
CA ASP A 169 4.30 -2.20 23.35
C ASP A 169 3.74 -1.77 22.00
N ARG A 170 4.52 -1.96 20.92
CA ARG A 170 4.05 -1.71 19.57
C ARG A 170 2.99 -2.73 19.15
N HIS A 171 3.12 -4.00 19.51
CA HIS A 171 2.08 -5.01 19.29
C HIS A 171 0.77 -4.63 19.98
N VAL A 172 0.83 -4.32 21.29
CA VAL A 172 -0.32 -3.87 22.07
C VAL A 172 -0.95 -2.62 21.45
N SER A 173 -0.12 -1.63 21.10
CA SER A 173 -0.59 -0.39 20.47
C SER A 173 -1.32 -0.67 19.17
N ASP A 174 -0.78 -1.52 18.29
CA ASP A 174 -1.42 -1.83 17.00
C ASP A 174 -2.72 -2.62 17.20
N THR A 175 -2.76 -3.56 18.14
CA THR A 175 -3.95 -4.37 18.47
C THR A 175 -5.14 -3.52 18.91
N TYR A 176 -4.89 -2.41 19.62
CA TYR A 176 -5.95 -1.51 20.11
C TYR A 176 -6.03 -0.19 19.35
N SER A 177 -5.24 -0.01 18.29
CA SER A 177 -5.21 1.24 17.55
C SER A 177 -6.43 1.40 16.67
N THR A 178 -7.07 2.56 16.74
CA THR A 178 -8.07 2.99 15.76
C THR A 178 -7.44 3.70 14.55
N SER A 179 -6.16 4.06 14.62
CA SER A 179 -5.45 4.80 13.57
C SER A 179 -4.71 3.91 12.57
N LEU A 180 -4.46 2.64 12.93
CA LEU A 180 -3.87 1.66 12.03
C LEU A 180 -4.78 1.45 10.81
N SER A 181 -4.18 1.19 9.65
CA SER A 181 -4.91 0.95 8.41
C SER A 181 -4.11 0.06 7.47
N GLY A 182 -4.79 -0.53 6.49
CA GLY A 182 -4.20 -1.48 5.54
C GLY A 182 -4.59 -2.92 5.85
N LEU A 183 -4.01 -3.87 5.11
CA LEU A 183 -4.28 -5.29 5.27
C LEU A 183 -4.05 -5.77 6.70
N PHE A 184 -2.91 -5.40 7.30
CA PHE A 184 -2.56 -5.86 8.65
C PHE A 184 -3.56 -5.42 9.72
N ASP A 185 -4.06 -4.18 9.66
CA ASP A 185 -5.10 -3.68 10.57
C ASP A 185 -6.39 -4.50 10.47
N HIS A 186 -6.86 -4.74 9.24
CA HIS A 186 -8.10 -5.48 9.03
C HIS A 186 -7.93 -6.93 9.45
N PHE A 187 -6.76 -7.52 9.15
CA PHE A 187 -6.40 -8.84 9.63
C PHE A 187 -6.45 -8.92 11.17
N LEU A 188 -5.84 -7.98 11.91
CA LEU A 188 -5.88 -7.97 13.37
C LEU A 188 -7.31 -7.84 13.90
N LYS A 189 -8.16 -7.01 13.27
CA LYS A 189 -9.57 -6.85 13.65
C LYS A 189 -10.36 -8.14 13.46
N LYS A 190 -10.24 -8.81 12.31
CA LYS A 190 -10.93 -10.10 12.06
C LYS A 190 -10.38 -11.20 12.97
N LEU A 191 -9.06 -11.25 13.16
CA LEU A 191 -8.42 -12.18 14.08
C LEU A 191 -8.92 -11.99 15.52
N GLY A 192 -9.03 -10.75 15.99
CA GLY A 192 -9.58 -10.45 17.32
C GLY A 192 -11.05 -10.80 17.49
N GLN A 193 -11.84 -10.72 16.41
CA GLN A 193 -13.25 -11.10 16.40
C GLN A 193 -13.46 -12.62 16.42
N ARG A 194 -12.63 -13.38 15.71
CA ARG A 194 -12.80 -14.83 15.53
C ARG A 194 -11.95 -15.65 16.49
N CYS A 195 -10.68 -15.29 16.63
CA CYS A 195 -9.66 -16.08 17.29
C CYS A 195 -8.87 -15.20 18.27
N CYS A 196 -9.56 -14.55 19.21
CA CYS A 196 -8.97 -13.62 20.17
C CYS A 196 -7.75 -14.22 20.90
N ALA A 197 -7.78 -15.52 21.22
CA ALA A 197 -6.66 -16.24 21.82
C ALA A 197 -5.38 -16.12 20.98
N VAL A 198 -5.46 -16.32 19.66
CA VAL A 198 -4.30 -16.22 18.75
C VAL A 198 -3.73 -14.80 18.72
N LEU A 199 -4.61 -13.79 18.77
CA LEU A 199 -4.17 -12.40 18.85
C LEU A 199 -3.44 -12.10 20.16
N THR A 200 -3.94 -12.61 21.29
CA THR A 200 -3.35 -12.38 22.63
C THR A 200 -2.11 -13.22 22.90
N GLU A 201 -2.00 -14.40 22.27
CA GLU A 201 -0.89 -15.35 22.43
C GLU A 201 0.17 -15.18 21.33
N ALA A 202 0.02 -14.16 20.47
CA ALA A 202 0.99 -13.86 19.42
C ALA A 202 2.40 -13.72 20.00
N LEU A 203 3.35 -14.45 19.41
CA LEU A 203 4.75 -14.39 19.85
C LEU A 203 5.38 -13.15 19.25
N VAL A 204 5.86 -12.25 20.10
CA VAL A 204 6.61 -11.05 19.68
C VAL A 204 8.07 -11.26 20.02
N GLN A 205 8.93 -11.27 19.01
CA GLN A 205 10.36 -11.57 19.18
C GLN A 205 11.22 -10.52 18.49
N VAL A 206 12.30 -10.11 19.14
CA VAL A 206 13.31 -9.19 18.61
C VAL A 206 14.32 -9.99 17.80
N VAL A 207 14.65 -9.51 16.60
CA VAL A 207 15.78 -10.02 15.83
C VAL A 207 17.02 -9.26 16.30
N VAL A 208 17.78 -9.88 17.21
CA VAL A 208 18.89 -9.22 17.92
C VAL A 208 19.94 -8.72 16.94
N ASP A 209 20.36 -9.58 16.01
CA ASP A 209 21.45 -9.24 15.07
C ASP A 209 21.03 -8.23 13.99
N ALA A 210 19.72 -8.05 13.77
CA ALA A 210 19.19 -7.01 12.88
C ALA A 210 19.10 -5.64 13.57
N SER A 211 18.93 -5.64 14.89
CA SER A 211 18.76 -4.45 15.71
C SER A 211 20.00 -3.56 15.66
N THR A 212 19.77 -2.25 15.62
CA THR A 212 20.85 -1.28 15.33
C THR A 212 20.68 -0.01 16.12
N GLU A 213 21.76 0.77 16.19
CA GLU A 213 21.71 2.11 16.73
C GLU A 213 20.90 3.06 15.82
N LEU A 214 20.20 4.02 16.44
CA LEU A 214 19.29 5.00 15.81
C LEU A 214 19.96 5.87 14.74
N HIS A 215 21.29 5.88 14.68
CA HIS A 215 22.07 6.74 13.80
C HIS A 215 22.16 6.26 12.34
N LEU A 216 21.62 5.09 12.00
CA LEU A 216 21.59 4.67 10.61
C LEU A 216 20.64 5.55 9.78
N PRO A 217 21.01 5.90 8.52
CA PRO A 217 20.10 6.59 7.62
C PRO A 217 18.79 5.82 7.44
N VAL A 218 17.66 6.54 7.34
CA VAL A 218 16.31 5.96 7.17
C VAL A 218 16.26 4.93 6.03
N ALA A 219 16.96 5.18 4.93
CA ALA A 219 17.04 4.24 3.81
C ALA A 219 17.64 2.88 4.20
N GLN A 220 18.62 2.85 5.12
CA GLN A 220 19.22 1.60 5.60
C GLN A 220 18.28 0.86 6.55
N LEU A 221 17.59 1.60 7.42
CA LEU A 221 16.60 1.05 8.34
C LEU A 221 15.46 0.40 7.57
N ASN A 222 14.91 1.12 6.58
CA ASN A 222 13.89 0.60 5.69
C ASN A 222 14.40 -0.62 4.92
N LEU A 223 15.64 -0.60 4.40
CA LEU A 223 16.20 -1.75 3.70
C LEU A 223 16.30 -2.99 4.58
N ARG A 224 16.72 -2.86 5.84
CA ARG A 224 16.77 -3.98 6.79
C ARG A 224 15.40 -4.57 7.06
N GLU A 225 14.40 -3.71 7.25
CA GLU A 225 13.01 -4.15 7.42
C GLU A 225 12.53 -4.91 6.17
N GLN A 226 12.79 -4.37 4.98
CA GLN A 226 12.44 -5.01 3.71
C GLN A 226 13.14 -6.36 3.49
N VAL A 227 14.41 -6.48 3.88
CA VAL A 227 15.14 -7.76 3.85
C VAL A 227 14.47 -8.76 4.78
N LEU A 228 14.11 -8.35 6.01
CA LEU A 228 13.40 -9.22 6.95
C LEU A 228 12.07 -9.70 6.36
N ILE A 229 11.29 -8.81 5.75
CA ILE A 229 10.05 -9.14 5.05
C ILE A 229 10.32 -10.09 3.87
N ALA A 230 11.39 -9.88 3.10
CA ALA A 230 11.72 -10.70 1.93
C ALA A 230 12.11 -12.15 2.29
N ILE A 231 12.75 -12.38 3.44
CA ILE A 231 13.08 -13.72 3.94
C ILE A 231 11.82 -14.60 4.03
N PHE A 232 10.74 -14.05 4.59
CA PHE A 232 9.48 -14.78 4.76
C PHE A 232 8.59 -14.77 3.52
N GLY A 233 8.92 -14.00 2.47
CA GLY A 233 8.21 -14.06 1.19
C GLY A 233 6.70 -13.81 1.32
N ASP A 234 5.91 -14.86 1.07
CA ASP A 234 4.45 -14.84 1.18
C ASP A 234 3.91 -15.14 2.57
N GLY A 235 4.71 -15.57 3.53
CA GLY A 235 4.26 -15.83 4.90
C GLY A 235 4.09 -14.60 5.78
N VAL A 236 4.14 -13.39 5.20
CA VAL A 236 4.08 -12.12 5.94
C VAL A 236 2.86 -11.28 5.62
N LEU A 237 2.34 -10.61 6.65
CA LEU A 237 1.18 -9.73 6.63
C LEU A 237 1.51 -8.32 6.11
N ASN A 238 2.78 -7.98 6.00
CA ASN A 238 3.25 -6.73 5.40
C ASN A 238 4.22 -6.99 4.25
N LEU A 239 4.17 -6.12 3.24
CA LEU A 239 5.06 -6.16 2.08
C LEU A 239 6.03 -4.98 2.00
N GLN A 240 5.78 -3.95 2.80
CA GLN A 240 6.62 -2.78 2.88
C GLN A 240 7.05 -2.45 4.30
N SER A 241 8.10 -1.63 4.38
CA SER A 241 8.54 -0.97 5.60
C SER A 241 7.40 -0.19 6.23
N GLY A 242 7.14 -0.42 7.51
CA GLY A 242 6.06 0.21 8.26
C GLY A 242 4.66 -0.34 7.96
N GLY A 243 4.53 -1.41 7.17
CA GLY A 243 3.26 -2.11 6.98
C GLY A 243 2.24 -1.44 6.06
N LYS A 244 2.68 -0.53 5.19
CA LYS A 244 1.81 0.06 4.16
C LYS A 244 1.72 -0.88 2.94
N ASP A 245 0.54 -0.97 2.33
CA ASP A 245 0.36 -1.68 1.05
C ASP A 245 0.68 -0.70 -0.08
N PHE A 246 1.59 -1.06 -0.99
CA PHE A 246 1.91 -0.29 -2.19
C PHE A 246 1.50 -1.02 -3.44
N MET A 247 1.11 -0.23 -4.43
CA MET A 247 0.98 -0.71 -5.80
C MET A 247 2.36 -0.72 -6.44
N GLY A 248 2.98 -1.90 -6.47
CA GLY A 248 4.12 -2.16 -7.34
C GLY A 248 3.61 -2.46 -8.74
N PHE A 249 4.26 -1.87 -9.73
CA PHE A 249 4.06 -2.21 -11.13
C PHE A 249 5.24 -3.07 -11.60
N ASN A 250 4.96 -4.01 -12.50
CA ASN A 250 5.96 -4.90 -13.08
C ASN A 250 6.28 -4.54 -14.55
N ASP A 251 7.17 -5.30 -15.18
CA ASP A 251 7.57 -5.08 -16.57
C ASP A 251 6.40 -5.29 -17.56
N GLU A 252 5.46 -6.18 -17.27
CA GLU A 252 4.28 -6.37 -18.11
C GLU A 252 3.34 -5.16 -18.04
N ASP A 253 3.14 -4.59 -16.85
CA ASP A 253 2.38 -3.34 -16.68
C ASP A 253 3.03 -2.21 -17.49
N GLN A 254 4.37 -2.13 -17.48
CA GLN A 254 5.11 -1.16 -18.28
C GLN A 254 4.89 -1.41 -19.78
N VAL A 255 5.01 -2.65 -20.25
CA VAL A 255 4.79 -3.01 -21.66
C VAL A 255 3.35 -2.70 -22.07
N ALA A 256 2.37 -3.07 -21.24
CA ALA A 256 0.96 -2.78 -21.46
C ALA A 256 0.71 -1.28 -21.54
N PHE A 257 1.25 -0.49 -20.60
CA PHE A 257 1.12 0.96 -20.62
C PHE A 257 1.78 1.58 -21.87
N VAL A 258 3.00 1.19 -22.20
CA VAL A 258 3.72 1.68 -23.39
C VAL A 258 2.96 1.33 -24.68
N SER A 259 2.28 0.18 -24.72
CA SER A 259 1.45 -0.23 -25.87
C SER A 259 0.24 0.68 -26.11
N ILE A 260 -0.23 1.40 -25.08
CA ILE A 260 -1.29 2.42 -25.21
C ILE A 260 -0.80 3.61 -26.04
N GLN A 261 0.52 3.83 -26.11
CA GLN A 261 1.15 4.94 -26.82
C GLN A 261 0.59 6.31 -26.35
N SER A 262 0.31 6.41 -25.05
CA SER A 262 -0.15 7.65 -24.43
C SER A 262 0.95 8.71 -24.43
N ASP A 263 0.54 9.97 -24.54
CA ASP A 263 1.39 11.15 -24.41
C ASP A 263 0.85 12.15 -23.39
N THR A 264 0.04 11.67 -22.47
CA THR A 264 -0.84 12.46 -21.61
C THR A 264 -0.04 13.34 -20.66
N ILE A 265 0.94 12.78 -19.95
CA ILE A 265 1.78 13.49 -18.99
C ILE A 265 2.70 14.47 -19.72
N ARG A 266 3.29 14.08 -20.85
CA ARG A 266 4.10 14.99 -21.67
C ARG A 266 3.30 16.18 -22.17
N LEU A 267 2.09 15.94 -22.70
CA LEU A 267 1.17 17.00 -23.13
C LEU A 267 0.82 17.95 -21.97
N LEU A 268 0.55 17.41 -20.78
CA LEU A 268 0.31 18.19 -19.56
C LEU A 268 1.51 19.08 -19.21
N GLN A 269 2.72 18.54 -19.24
CA GLN A 269 3.93 19.27 -18.86
C GLN A 269 4.32 20.35 -19.87
N GLN A 270 4.12 20.10 -21.17
CA GLN A 270 4.62 20.98 -22.23
C GLN A 270 3.60 21.99 -22.76
N HIS A 271 2.31 21.65 -22.71
CA HIS A 271 1.27 22.41 -23.42
C HIS A 271 0.14 22.90 -22.52
N ALA A 272 0.04 22.42 -21.27
CA ALA A 272 -0.94 22.95 -20.34
C ALA A 272 -0.55 24.36 -19.89
N ARG A 273 -1.55 25.21 -19.74
CA ARG A 273 -1.43 26.60 -19.27
C ARG A 273 -2.46 26.86 -18.17
N PRO A 274 -2.26 27.88 -17.32
CA PRO A 274 -3.26 28.27 -16.34
C PRO A 274 -4.63 28.52 -16.99
N CYS A 275 -5.69 28.08 -16.31
CA CYS A 275 -7.06 28.32 -16.78
C CYS A 275 -7.44 29.81 -16.76
N SER A 276 -8.47 30.14 -17.55
CA SER A 276 -8.98 31.51 -17.66
C SER A 276 -9.60 31.99 -16.34
N GLN A 277 -9.67 33.32 -16.14
CA GLN A 277 -10.31 33.89 -14.96
C GLN A 277 -11.78 33.46 -14.84
N ALA A 278 -12.54 33.42 -15.94
CA ALA A 278 -13.92 32.95 -15.94
C ALA A 278 -14.07 31.50 -15.43
N MET A 279 -13.11 30.63 -15.75
CA MET A 279 -13.09 29.27 -15.22
C MET A 279 -12.81 29.26 -13.70
N LYS A 280 -11.85 30.08 -13.25
CA LYS A 280 -11.56 30.24 -11.81
C LYS A 280 -12.78 30.76 -11.05
N ASP A 281 -13.47 31.75 -11.59
CA ASP A 281 -14.68 32.30 -10.98
C ASP A 281 -15.78 31.23 -10.87
N GLY A 282 -15.95 30.39 -11.89
CA GLY A 282 -16.85 29.23 -11.86
C GLY A 282 -16.46 28.19 -10.81
N ILE A 283 -15.16 27.94 -10.62
CA ILE A 283 -14.63 27.05 -9.58
C ILE A 283 -14.87 27.62 -8.18
N SER A 284 -14.63 28.91 -7.98
CA SER A 284 -14.92 29.58 -6.71
C SER A 284 -16.42 29.56 -6.41
N GLN A 285 -17.28 29.75 -7.41
CA GLN A 285 -18.73 29.59 -7.24
C GLN A 285 -19.08 28.15 -6.84
N TYR A 286 -18.51 27.15 -7.50
CA TYR A 286 -18.71 25.73 -7.16
C TYR A 286 -18.34 25.45 -5.69
N ALA A 287 -17.16 25.87 -5.23
CA ALA A 287 -16.73 25.67 -3.85
C ALA A 287 -17.65 26.37 -2.84
N SER A 288 -18.13 27.57 -3.17
CA SER A 288 -19.12 28.28 -2.36
C SER A 288 -20.47 27.56 -2.30
N GLU A 289 -20.92 26.95 -3.39
CA GLU A 289 -22.14 26.13 -3.42
C GLU A 289 -21.98 24.86 -2.57
N VAL A 290 -20.80 24.22 -2.58
CA VAL A 290 -20.48 23.10 -1.70
C VAL A 290 -20.59 23.52 -0.23
N ARG A 291 -19.97 24.63 0.15
CA ARG A 291 -20.04 25.14 1.53
C ARG A 291 -21.48 25.41 1.97
N LYS A 292 -22.26 26.10 1.14
CA LYS A 292 -23.69 26.36 1.41
C LYS A 292 -24.47 25.07 1.60
N TYR A 293 -24.17 24.04 0.80
CA TYR A 293 -24.82 22.74 0.94
C TYR A 293 -24.47 22.09 2.29
N VAL A 294 -23.19 22.09 2.69
CA VAL A 294 -22.75 21.53 3.96
C VAL A 294 -23.34 22.26 5.17
N GLU A 295 -23.38 23.60 5.12
CA GLU A 295 -24.01 24.43 6.16
C GLU A 295 -25.51 24.14 6.31
N ALA A 296 -26.21 23.90 5.20
CA ALA A 296 -27.62 23.53 5.20
C ALA A 296 -27.89 22.06 5.60
N ASN A 297 -26.87 21.19 5.57
CA ASN A 297 -27.00 19.76 5.81
C ASN A 297 -25.98 19.28 6.86
N PRO A 298 -26.25 19.47 8.17
CA PRO A 298 -25.29 19.18 9.24
C PRO A 298 -24.74 17.73 9.23
N SER A 299 -25.49 16.76 8.71
CA SER A 299 -25.05 15.36 8.60
C SER A 299 -23.89 15.14 7.62
N THR A 300 -23.45 16.18 6.88
CA THR A 300 -22.35 16.15 5.91
C THR A 300 -21.08 16.84 6.43
N ARG A 301 -21.19 17.58 7.53
CA ARG A 301 -20.21 18.57 8.02
C ARG A 301 -18.93 17.97 8.61
N GLY A 302 -18.88 16.65 8.84
CA GLY A 302 -17.81 16.00 9.61
C GLY A 302 -18.09 16.02 11.11
N ASP A 303 -17.10 15.61 11.91
CA ASP A 303 -17.15 15.66 13.37
C ASP A 303 -16.83 17.07 13.90
N GLU A 304 -17.11 17.36 15.18
CA GLU A 304 -16.81 18.67 15.80
C GLU A 304 -15.33 19.05 15.70
N LYS A 305 -14.44 18.06 15.51
CA LYS A 305 -13.00 18.26 15.38
C LYS A 305 -12.60 18.76 14.01
N ARG A 306 -13.46 18.62 12.99
CA ARG A 306 -13.18 18.99 11.59
C ARG A 306 -14.35 19.76 10.99
N PRO A 307 -14.52 21.02 11.40
CA PRO A 307 -15.53 21.87 10.81
C PRO A 307 -15.23 22.12 9.34
N PHE A 308 -16.27 22.18 8.52
CA PHE A 308 -16.14 22.71 7.17
C PHE A 308 -15.88 24.22 7.22
N THR A 309 -14.61 24.64 7.14
CA THR A 309 -14.18 26.04 7.25
C THR A 309 -13.96 26.69 5.89
N GLU A 310 -13.64 27.99 5.88
CA GLU A 310 -13.15 28.69 4.68
C GLU A 310 -11.84 28.08 4.15
N LYS A 311 -11.04 27.44 5.02
CA LYS A 311 -9.83 26.73 4.59
C LYS A 311 -10.16 25.53 3.71
N VAL A 312 -11.16 24.74 4.12
CA VAL A 312 -11.66 23.60 3.33
C VAL A 312 -12.24 24.08 1.99
N GLU A 313 -12.98 25.18 1.98
CA GLU A 313 -13.48 25.81 0.74
C GLU A 313 -12.32 26.21 -0.20
N ASN A 314 -11.28 26.87 0.33
CA ASN A 314 -10.10 27.28 -0.43
C ASN A 314 -9.28 26.07 -0.92
N MET A 315 -9.19 25.02 -0.11
CA MET A 315 -8.57 23.75 -0.48
C MET A 315 -9.30 23.13 -1.67
N ILE A 316 -10.64 23.06 -1.63
CA ILE A 316 -11.45 22.57 -2.75
C ILE A 316 -11.15 23.37 -4.00
N GLN A 317 -11.16 24.71 -3.92
CA GLN A 317 -10.84 25.56 -5.07
C GLN A 317 -9.46 25.24 -5.66
N ARG A 318 -8.44 25.09 -4.81
CA ARG A 318 -7.08 24.74 -5.24
C ARG A 318 -7.05 23.39 -5.95
N GLN A 319 -7.57 22.33 -5.33
CA GLN A 319 -7.43 20.98 -5.90
C GLN A 319 -8.23 20.78 -7.19
N VAL A 320 -9.40 21.42 -7.33
CA VAL A 320 -10.22 21.26 -8.53
C VAL A 320 -9.78 22.16 -9.69
N THR A 321 -8.89 23.13 -9.44
CA THR A 321 -8.40 24.06 -10.46
C THR A 321 -7.49 23.35 -11.45
N PRO A 322 -7.85 23.29 -12.75
CA PRO A 322 -7.01 22.64 -13.75
C PRO A 322 -6.07 23.64 -14.43
N SER A 323 -4.95 23.11 -14.91
CA SER A 323 -4.28 23.62 -16.10
C SER A 323 -4.94 23.05 -17.35
N VAL A 324 -5.06 23.87 -18.38
CA VAL A 324 -5.85 23.57 -19.59
C VAL A 324 -5.01 23.75 -20.85
N LEU A 325 -5.40 23.08 -21.92
CA LEU A 325 -4.83 23.28 -23.25
C LEU A 325 -5.27 24.62 -23.86
N ALA A 326 -4.72 24.92 -25.04
CA ALA A 326 -5.14 26.07 -25.85
C ALA A 326 -6.66 26.11 -26.11
N SER A 327 -7.30 24.95 -26.19
CA SER A 327 -8.75 24.76 -26.36
C SER A 327 -9.58 24.97 -25.09
N ALA A 328 -8.97 25.37 -23.96
CA ALA A 328 -9.61 25.41 -22.64
C ALA A 328 -10.11 24.05 -22.12
N SER A 329 -9.47 22.95 -22.57
CA SER A 329 -9.77 21.60 -22.11
C SER A 329 -8.73 21.15 -21.07
N ALA A 330 -9.17 20.55 -19.97
CA ALA A 330 -8.26 19.87 -19.04
C ALA A 330 -7.96 18.48 -19.58
N ILE A 331 -6.69 18.08 -19.66
CA ILE A 331 -6.35 16.78 -20.26
C ILE A 331 -6.85 15.63 -19.38
N MET A 332 -6.70 15.78 -18.06
CA MET A 332 -7.04 14.75 -17.10
C MET A 332 -7.66 15.37 -15.85
N VAL A 333 -8.64 14.68 -15.26
CA VAL A 333 -9.20 14.99 -13.94
C VAL A 333 -9.25 13.70 -13.13
N THR A 334 -8.74 13.77 -11.90
CA THR A 334 -8.83 12.67 -10.94
C THR A 334 -10.12 12.82 -10.14
N LEU A 335 -10.92 11.75 -10.07
CA LEU A 335 -12.19 11.72 -9.36
C LEU A 335 -12.07 10.88 -8.08
N GLY A 336 -12.27 11.54 -6.95
CA GLY A 336 -12.44 10.94 -5.63
C GLY A 336 -13.90 10.68 -5.29
N SER A 337 -14.11 9.91 -4.22
CA SER A 337 -15.44 9.71 -3.62
C SER A 337 -15.79 10.89 -2.71
N ASP A 338 -15.02 11.07 -1.64
CA ASP A 338 -15.29 12.02 -0.56
C ASP A 338 -13.99 12.50 0.10
N ILE A 339 -14.07 13.61 0.83
CA ILE A 339 -12.93 14.13 1.60
C ILE A 339 -12.67 13.18 2.76
N GLY A 340 -11.54 12.47 2.71
CA GLY A 340 -11.25 11.40 3.65
C GLY A 340 -11.08 11.88 5.10
N GLU A 341 -11.52 11.04 6.04
CA GLU A 341 -11.34 11.26 7.49
C GLU A 341 -9.87 11.23 7.97
N LYS A 342 -8.88 11.11 7.08
CA LYS A 342 -7.45 11.20 7.46
C LYS A 342 -6.80 12.49 6.97
N HIS A 343 -7.60 13.44 6.51
CA HIS A 343 -7.14 14.80 6.21
C HIS A 343 -6.76 15.49 7.53
N GLU A 344 -5.47 15.43 7.90
CA GLU A 344 -4.96 15.97 9.17
C GLU A 344 -4.89 17.50 9.15
N ASP A 345 -4.57 18.10 8.00
CA ASP A 345 -4.56 19.55 7.78
C ASP A 345 -5.71 19.94 6.84
N GLU A 346 -6.51 20.94 7.23
CA GLU A 346 -7.62 21.46 6.43
C GLU A 346 -7.15 22.19 5.15
N GLU A 347 -5.85 22.50 5.04
CA GLU A 347 -5.27 23.28 3.92
C GLU A 347 -4.62 22.43 2.83
N ASP A 348 -4.32 21.16 3.11
CA ASP A 348 -3.67 20.28 2.15
C ASP A 348 -4.66 19.85 1.06
N THR A 349 -4.21 19.63 -0.17
CA THR A 349 -5.03 18.99 -1.20
C THR A 349 -4.91 17.46 -1.13
N PHE A 350 -5.74 16.70 -1.85
CA PHE A 350 -5.69 15.23 -1.85
C PHE A 350 -4.27 14.64 -2.00
N PHE A 351 -3.47 15.15 -2.94
CA PHE A 351 -2.11 14.65 -3.16
C PHE A 351 -1.09 15.15 -2.12
N GLU A 352 -1.39 16.22 -1.38
CA GLU A 352 -0.52 16.80 -0.36
C GLU A 352 -0.78 16.19 1.03
N ALA A 353 -2.05 15.98 1.37
CA ALA A 353 -2.50 15.45 2.65
C ALA A 353 -2.02 14.01 2.90
N GLY A 354 -1.64 13.32 1.82
CA GLY A 354 -1.22 11.93 1.86
C GLY A 354 -2.39 11.00 2.16
N GLY A 355 -2.08 9.88 2.81
CA GLY A 355 -3.03 8.78 3.00
C GLY A 355 -3.04 7.80 1.83
N ARG A 356 -3.62 6.62 2.07
CA ARG A 356 -3.42 5.45 1.20
C ARG A 356 -3.85 5.68 -0.26
N ALA A 357 -5.01 6.31 -0.47
CA ALA A 357 -5.52 6.57 -1.83
C ALA A 357 -4.65 7.57 -2.59
N ALA A 358 -4.16 8.61 -1.92
CA ALA A 358 -3.27 9.61 -2.50
C ALA A 358 -1.88 9.04 -2.77
N GLU A 359 -1.32 8.25 -1.84
CA GLU A 359 -0.05 7.53 -2.02
C GLU A 359 -0.13 6.56 -3.20
N ALA A 360 -1.25 5.83 -3.30
CA ALA A 360 -1.56 4.93 -4.40
C ALA A 360 -1.61 5.67 -5.76
N ALA A 361 -2.43 6.72 -5.87
CA ALA A 361 -2.54 7.51 -7.09
C ALA A 361 -1.20 8.18 -7.46
N THR A 362 -0.46 8.66 -6.46
CA THR A 362 0.88 9.24 -6.62
C THR A 362 1.87 8.23 -7.20
N ALA A 363 1.85 6.99 -6.71
CA ALA A 363 2.66 5.93 -7.25
C ALA A 363 2.33 5.68 -8.73
N CYS A 364 1.04 5.51 -9.08
CA CYS A 364 0.61 5.33 -10.47
C CYS A 364 1.14 6.44 -11.39
N TYR A 365 0.90 7.70 -11.03
CA TYR A 365 1.31 8.84 -11.86
C TYR A 365 2.83 8.97 -11.98
N ASN A 366 3.59 8.62 -10.94
CA ASN A 366 5.06 8.57 -11.02
C ASN A 366 5.54 7.51 -12.02
N TYR A 367 4.93 6.32 -12.03
CA TYR A 367 5.24 5.27 -13.01
C TYR A 367 4.83 5.69 -14.42
N PHE A 368 3.61 6.17 -14.62
CA PHE A 368 3.10 6.60 -15.93
C PHE A 368 3.96 7.73 -16.52
N SER A 369 4.31 8.73 -15.71
CA SER A 369 5.23 9.82 -16.09
C SER A 369 6.60 9.27 -16.51
N THR A 370 7.11 8.27 -15.80
CA THR A 370 8.41 7.65 -16.13
C THR A 370 8.33 6.87 -17.43
N TRP A 371 7.29 6.07 -17.62
CA TRP A 371 7.13 5.21 -18.79
C TRP A 371 6.82 5.99 -20.07
N GLU A 372 6.09 7.11 -20.01
CA GLU A 372 5.91 7.99 -21.18
C GLU A 372 7.24 8.62 -21.65
N ARG A 373 8.23 8.78 -20.76
CA ARG A 373 9.57 9.28 -21.12
C ARG A 373 10.45 8.21 -21.78
N GLY A 374 10.16 6.93 -21.58
CA GLY A 374 10.87 5.81 -22.21
C GLY A 374 11.15 4.62 -21.28
N LEU A 375 11.42 3.46 -21.89
CA LEU A 375 11.78 2.23 -21.19
C LEU A 375 13.15 2.34 -20.51
N GLY A 376 13.29 1.71 -19.34
CA GLY A 376 14.56 1.62 -18.60
C GLY A 376 15.01 2.91 -17.88
N LEU A 377 14.19 3.96 -17.87
CA LEU A 377 14.47 5.17 -17.11
C LEU A 377 14.19 4.94 -15.61
N PRO A 378 15.00 5.53 -14.70
CA PRO A 378 14.74 5.46 -13.28
C PRO A 378 13.42 6.16 -12.93
N LEU A 379 12.68 5.58 -11.98
CA LEU A 379 11.42 6.13 -11.48
C LEU A 379 11.66 7.55 -10.91
N ASP A 380 10.95 8.52 -11.46
CA ASP A 380 10.91 9.86 -10.87
C ASP A 380 9.80 9.94 -9.83
N VAL A 381 10.18 9.75 -8.57
CA VAL A 381 9.27 9.76 -7.41
C VAL A 381 8.65 11.14 -7.15
N ASN A 382 9.14 12.21 -7.77
CA ASN A 382 8.63 13.56 -7.60
C ASN A 382 7.73 14.04 -8.76
N SER A 383 7.54 13.21 -9.80
CA SER A 383 6.75 13.57 -10.98
C SER A 383 5.33 14.03 -10.62
N THR A 384 4.59 13.27 -9.82
CA THR A 384 3.24 13.62 -9.38
C THR A 384 3.23 14.95 -8.63
N LYS A 385 4.16 15.16 -7.71
CA LYS A 385 4.26 16.40 -6.93
C LYS A 385 4.43 17.62 -7.84
N GLN A 386 5.29 17.51 -8.85
CA GLN A 386 5.48 18.57 -9.84
C GLN A 386 4.20 18.83 -10.65
N LEU A 387 3.52 17.77 -11.09
CA LEU A 387 2.27 17.91 -11.84
C LEU A 387 1.18 18.59 -10.99
N VAL A 388 1.05 18.24 -9.71
CA VAL A 388 0.11 18.88 -8.76
C VAL A 388 0.44 20.36 -8.57
N GLN A 389 1.72 20.70 -8.37
CA GLN A 389 2.17 22.10 -8.22
C GLN A 389 1.84 22.97 -9.44
N HIS A 390 1.73 22.37 -10.62
CA HIS A 390 1.36 23.03 -11.86
C HIS A 390 -0.12 22.89 -12.21
N ASN A 391 -0.98 22.41 -11.29
CA ASN A 391 -2.41 22.17 -11.51
C ASN A 391 -2.70 21.21 -12.68
N ASN A 392 -1.75 20.36 -13.04
CA ASN A 392 -1.88 19.39 -14.13
C ASN A 392 -2.64 18.12 -13.72
N LEU A 393 -2.83 17.91 -12.41
CA LEU A 393 -3.59 16.80 -11.82
C LEU A 393 -4.73 17.36 -10.95
N PRO A 394 -5.74 18.03 -11.54
CA PRO A 394 -6.89 18.46 -10.77
C PRO A 394 -7.58 17.24 -10.16
N PHE A 395 -8.03 17.40 -8.91
CA PHE A 395 -8.72 16.39 -8.13
C PHE A 395 -10.08 16.91 -7.70
N VAL A 396 -11.12 16.12 -7.93
CA VAL A 396 -12.51 16.48 -7.63
C VAL A 396 -13.13 15.34 -6.88
N ASP A 397 -13.79 15.63 -5.76
CA ASP A 397 -14.63 14.66 -5.05
C ASP A 397 -16.06 14.70 -5.59
N MET A 398 -16.67 13.52 -5.73
CA MET A 398 -18.12 13.42 -5.99
C MET A 398 -18.91 14.01 -4.81
N PHE A 399 -18.47 13.74 -3.59
CA PHE A 399 -18.99 14.27 -2.34
C PHE A 399 -17.91 15.17 -1.72
N PRO A 400 -17.84 16.47 -2.10
CA PRO A 400 -16.80 17.39 -1.63
C PRO A 400 -17.00 17.82 -0.15
N TRP A 401 -17.21 16.86 0.75
CA TRP A 401 -17.39 17.00 2.19
C TRP A 401 -17.01 15.69 2.91
N PHE A 402 -16.94 15.72 4.24
CA PHE A 402 -16.36 14.64 5.05
C PHE A 402 -17.25 13.40 5.23
N THR A 403 -18.58 13.58 5.28
CA THR A 403 -19.51 12.46 5.55
C THR A 403 -20.53 12.30 4.43
N LYS A 404 -20.41 11.22 3.66
CA LYS A 404 -21.38 10.88 2.61
C LYS A 404 -22.59 10.12 3.17
N ASN A 405 -23.79 10.51 2.77
CA ASN A 405 -25.01 9.76 3.01
C ASN A 405 -25.74 9.49 1.69
N GLU A 406 -26.53 8.42 1.63
CA GLU A 406 -27.29 8.08 0.41
C GLU A 406 -28.24 9.19 -0.04
N LYS A 407 -28.83 9.92 0.91
CA LYS A 407 -29.72 11.05 0.61
C LYS A 407 -29.00 12.21 -0.11
N ASP A 408 -27.67 12.27 -0.04
CA ASP A 408 -26.89 13.39 -0.59
C ASP A 408 -26.50 13.15 -2.06
N TYR A 409 -26.70 11.95 -2.62
CA TYR A 409 -26.32 11.60 -4.01
C TYR A 409 -26.87 12.59 -5.06
N SER A 410 -28.13 13.01 -4.92
CA SER A 410 -28.75 13.93 -5.86
C SER A 410 -28.05 15.30 -5.86
N ALA A 411 -27.68 15.79 -4.68
CA ALA A 411 -26.99 17.06 -4.52
C ALA A 411 -25.53 16.97 -4.99
N ALA A 412 -24.82 15.92 -4.59
CA ALA A 412 -23.47 15.59 -5.05
C ALA A 412 -23.40 15.56 -6.59
N ARG A 413 -24.32 14.82 -7.23
CA ARG A 413 -24.43 14.78 -8.70
C ARG A 413 -24.67 16.16 -9.30
N LYS A 414 -25.56 16.98 -8.71
CA LYS A 414 -25.86 18.33 -9.20
C LYS A 414 -24.61 19.22 -9.12
N LEU A 415 -23.89 19.21 -8.00
CA LEU A 415 -22.65 19.97 -7.82
C LEU A 415 -21.57 19.50 -8.78
N PHE A 416 -21.41 18.19 -8.97
CA PHE A 416 -20.48 17.62 -9.94
C PHE A 416 -20.80 18.04 -11.38
N VAL A 417 -22.08 18.05 -11.76
CA VAL A 417 -22.56 18.55 -13.07
C VAL A 417 -22.36 20.06 -13.21
N ASN A 418 -22.32 20.84 -12.13
CA ASN A 418 -21.97 22.27 -12.19
C ASN A 418 -20.46 22.47 -12.41
N TYR A 419 -19.62 21.56 -11.93
CA TYR A 419 -18.17 21.58 -12.16
C TYR A 419 -17.80 21.11 -13.58
N HIS A 420 -18.42 20.03 -14.08
CA HIS A 420 -18.07 19.36 -15.35
C HIS A 420 -17.99 20.27 -16.61
N PRO A 421 -18.83 21.31 -16.80
CA PRO A 421 -18.78 22.19 -17.97
C PRO A 421 -17.53 23.07 -18.01
N LEU A 422 -16.81 23.19 -16.89
CA LEU A 422 -15.64 24.05 -16.79
C LEU A 422 -14.50 23.53 -17.69
N PRO A 423 -14.14 22.23 -17.66
CA PRO A 423 -13.24 21.65 -18.66
C PRO A 423 -13.98 21.03 -19.88
N ALA A 424 -13.76 21.57 -21.08
CA ALA A 424 -14.54 21.22 -22.29
C ALA A 424 -14.36 19.78 -22.84
N LYS A 425 -13.31 19.05 -22.43
CA LYS A 425 -13.02 17.63 -22.73
C LYS A 425 -12.12 17.11 -21.61
N VAL A 426 -12.37 15.91 -21.07
CA VAL A 426 -11.68 15.37 -19.88
C VAL A 426 -11.49 13.87 -19.99
N VAL A 427 -10.29 13.36 -19.68
CA VAL A 427 -10.08 11.95 -19.30
C VAL A 427 -10.25 11.83 -17.79
N PHE A 428 -11.20 10.98 -17.35
CA PHE A 428 -11.43 10.73 -15.93
C PHE A 428 -10.60 9.55 -15.44
N PHE A 429 -9.82 9.76 -14.39
CA PHE A 429 -9.25 8.69 -13.60
C PHE A 429 -10.09 8.52 -12.32
N ILE A 430 -10.86 7.44 -12.24
CA ILE A 430 -11.83 7.21 -11.15
C ILE A 430 -11.20 6.33 -10.08
N LEU A 431 -11.01 6.87 -8.87
CA LEU A 431 -10.56 6.10 -7.72
C LEU A 431 -11.76 5.40 -7.07
N ASN A 432 -11.93 4.12 -7.40
CA ASN A 432 -12.78 3.10 -6.78
C ASN A 432 -14.05 3.62 -6.05
N CYS A 433 -15.14 3.80 -6.80
CA CYS A 433 -16.47 4.04 -6.24
C CYS A 433 -17.24 2.72 -6.17
N ARG A 434 -17.37 2.12 -4.98
CA ARG A 434 -18.18 0.89 -4.74
C ARG A 434 -19.64 1.00 -5.21
N HIS A 435 -20.13 2.21 -5.51
CA HIS A 435 -21.51 2.45 -5.98
C HIS A 435 -21.60 2.79 -7.48
N CYS A 436 -20.48 2.80 -8.21
CA CYS A 436 -20.49 2.80 -9.67
C CYS A 436 -20.77 1.39 -10.23
N ASN A 437 -21.76 0.69 -9.68
CA ASN A 437 -22.29 -0.59 -10.19
C ASN A 437 -23.15 -0.38 -11.45
N SER A 438 -22.60 0.36 -12.41
CA SER A 438 -22.99 0.26 -13.80
C SER A 438 -21.71 0.17 -14.61
N SER A 439 -21.44 -1.04 -15.10
CA SER A 439 -20.40 -1.38 -16.05
C SER A 439 -20.51 -0.51 -17.31
N LYS A 440 -19.97 0.69 -17.24
CA LYS A 440 -19.55 1.51 -18.38
C LYS A 440 -18.31 2.24 -17.91
N MET A 441 -17.15 1.63 -18.17
CA MET A 441 -15.95 2.40 -18.47
C MET A 441 -16.40 3.35 -19.61
N VAL A 442 -16.63 4.63 -19.30
CA VAL A 442 -17.01 5.61 -20.30
C VAL A 442 -15.75 5.83 -21.14
N HIS A 443 -15.62 5.05 -22.21
CA HIS A 443 -14.77 5.42 -23.33
C HIS A 443 -15.30 6.75 -23.87
N ILE A 444 -14.69 7.85 -23.44
CA ILE A 444 -14.80 9.12 -24.15
C ILE A 444 -13.86 8.98 -25.34
N ARG A 445 -14.46 8.82 -26.54
CA ARG A 445 -13.72 8.89 -27.81
C ARG A 445 -13.00 10.23 -27.87
N THR A 446 -11.72 10.19 -28.23
CA THR A 446 -10.87 11.34 -28.57
C THR A 446 -11.50 12.22 -29.64
#